data_AF-F8Q967-F1
#
_entry.id   AF-F8Q967-F1
#
_cell.length_a   1.000
_cell.length_b   1.000
_cell.length_c   1.000
_cell.angle_alpha   90.00
_cell.angle_beta   90.00
_cell.angle_gamma   90.00
#
_symmetry.space_group_name_H-M   'P 1'
#
loop_
_entity.id
_entity.type
_entity.pdbx_description
1 polymer ?
#
loop_
_entity_poly.entity_id
_entity_poly.type
_entity_poly.pdbx_seq_one_letter_code
_entity_poly.pdbx_strand_id
1 'polypeptide(L)' 'ILVYNTNGTLNAGCYIIYKYSFVVEYQGHREQVTTKVTQLGKIDLILGYAWLFKHNPEIDWQIG' A
#
# COMPACT_ATOMS: atom_id res chain seq x y z
N ILE A 1 1.20 -16.13 -3.09
CA ILE A 1 0.12 -15.42 -3.84
C ILE A 1 0.78 -14.69 -5.01
N LEU A 2 0.30 -14.91 -6.24
CA LEU A 2 0.78 -14.17 -7.42
C LEU A 2 0.15 -12.78 -7.44
N VAL A 3 0.96 -11.77 -7.79
CA VAL A 3 0.53 -10.38 -7.90
C VAL A 3 0.82 -9.90 -9.31
N TYR A 4 -0.19 -9.29 -9.92
CA TYR A 4 -0.12 -8.71 -11.24
C TYR A 4 -0.17 -7.18 -11.11
N ASN A 5 0.62 -6.51 -11.93
CA ASN A 5 0.56 -5.06 -12.09
C ASN A 5 -0.75 -4.68 -12.80
N THR A 6 -1.08 -3.39 -12.80
CA THR A 6 -2.29 -2.86 -13.45
C THR A 6 -2.34 -3.11 -14.96
N ASN A 7 -1.18 -3.29 -15.60
CA ASN A 7 -1.07 -3.66 -17.02
C ASN A 7 -1.08 -5.18 -17.28
N GLY A 8 -1.37 -6.00 -16.27
CA GLY A 8 -1.49 -7.45 -16.40
C GLY A 8 -0.16 -8.22 -16.42
N THR A 9 0.99 -7.54 -16.37
CA THR A 9 2.27 -8.23 -16.23
C THR A 9 2.44 -8.75 -14.80
N LEU A 10 3.17 -9.85 -14.66
CA LEU A 10 3.55 -10.32 -13.32
C LEU A 10 4.39 -9.24 -12.65
N ASN A 11 4.12 -8.96 -11.37
CA ASN A 11 4.95 -8.04 -10.62
C ASN A 11 6.39 -8.57 -10.60
N ALA A 12 7.34 -7.76 -11.07
CA ALA A 12 8.75 -8.15 -11.22
C ALA A 12 9.40 -8.55 -9.89
N GLY A 13 8.85 -8.05 -8.78
CA GLY A 13 9.29 -8.36 -7.42
C GLY A 13 8.87 -9.75 -6.91
N CYS A 14 8.01 -10.47 -7.64
CA CYS A 14 7.54 -11.83 -7.35
C CYS A 14 7.09 -12.10 -5.90
N TYR A 15 5.83 -12.54 -5.76
CA TYR A 15 5.22 -13.04 -4.51
C TYR A 15 4.97 -12.00 -3.41
N ILE A 16 3.81 -12.16 -2.77
CA ILE A 16 3.59 -11.65 -1.41
C ILE A 16 4.28 -12.63 -0.47
N ILE A 17 5.29 -12.14 0.24
CA ILE A 17 6.21 -12.96 1.03
C ILE A 17 5.61 -13.22 2.42
N TYR A 18 4.96 -12.22 3.03
CA TYR A 18 4.29 -12.33 4.34
C TYR A 18 3.35 -11.15 4.59
N LYS A 19 2.60 -11.20 5.69
CA LYS A 19 1.85 -10.04 6.21
C LYS A 19 2.67 -9.35 7.28
N TYR A 20 2.65 -8.02 7.32
CA TYR A 20 3.32 -7.23 8.36
C TYR A 20 2.38 -6.18 8.92
N SER A 21 2.37 -6.04 10.24
CA SER A 21 1.54 -5.07 10.95
C SER A 21 2.39 -3.94 11.50
N PHE A 22 1.99 -2.71 11.26
CA PHE A 22 2.64 -1.51 11.77
C PHE A 22 1.62 -0.41 12.05
N VAL A 23 2.05 0.64 12.73
CA VAL A 23 1.22 1.80 13.04
C VAL A 23 1.44 2.86 11.96
N VAL A 24 0.35 3.32 11.35
CA VAL A 24 0.32 4.50 10.49
C VAL A 24 -0.07 5.68 11.37
N GLU A 25 0.71 6.76 11.30
CA GLU A 25 0.42 8.01 11.99
C GLU A 25 0.53 9.17 11.01
N TYR A 26 -0.54 9.95 10.88
CA TYR A 26 -0.60 11.12 9.99
C TYR A 26 -1.63 12.13 10.50
N GLN A 27 -1.25 13.40 10.64
CA GLN A 27 -2.15 14.50 11.06
C GLN A 27 -3.06 14.18 12.27
N GLY A 28 -2.51 13.50 13.29
CA GLY A 28 -3.26 13.11 14.49
C GLY A 28 -4.13 11.86 14.34
N HIS A 29 -4.25 11.29 13.15
CA HIS A 29 -4.78 9.94 12.93
C HIS A 29 -3.71 8.91 13.25
N ARG A 30 -4.05 7.89 14.04
CA ARG A 30 -3.15 6.80 14.42
C ARG A 30 -3.89 5.49 14.39
N GLU A 31 -3.43 4.55 13.57
CA GLU A 31 -4.07 3.23 13.47
C GLU A 31 -3.05 2.12 13.21
N GLN A 32 -3.37 0.90 13.64
CA GLN A 32 -2.62 -0.28 13.26
C GLN A 32 -3.16 -0.86 11.94
N VAL A 33 -2.30 -1.01 10.95
CA VAL A 33 -2.64 -1.61 9.65
C VAL A 33 -1.88 -2.92 9.45
N THR A 34 -2.52 -3.89 8.80
CA THR A 34 -1.86 -5.12 8.35
C THR A 34 -1.74 -5.09 6.83
N THR A 35 -0.51 -5.10 6.33
CA THR A 35 -0.20 -5.03 4.90
C THR A 35 0.34 -6.36 4.38
N LYS A 36 0.34 -6.52 3.06
CA LYS A 36 0.99 -7.62 2.36
C LYS A 36 2.36 -7.14 1.89
N VAL A 37 3.43 -7.81 2.31
CA VAL A 37 4.80 -7.45 1.94
C VAL A 37 5.14 -8.11 0.61
N THR A 38 5.63 -7.30 -0.32
CA THR A 38 6.15 -7.73 -1.62
C THR A 38 7.30 -6.82 -2.00
N GLN A 39 8.10 -7.18 -3.01
CA GLN A 39 9.20 -6.35 -3.44
C GLN A 39 8.69 -5.17 -4.28
N LEU A 40 8.73 -3.98 -3.68
CA LEU A 40 8.22 -2.73 -4.25
C LEU A 40 9.29 -1.90 -4.98
N GLY A 41 10.53 -2.40 -5.08
CA GLY A 41 11.65 -1.66 -5.65
C GLY A 41 12.08 -0.52 -4.73
N LYS A 42 11.94 0.73 -5.19
CA LYS A 42 12.32 1.95 -4.43
C LYS A 42 11.19 2.51 -3.55
N ILE A 43 10.01 1.90 -3.58
CA ILE A 43 8.84 2.39 -2.85
C ILE A 43 8.75 1.64 -1.52
N ASP A 44 8.65 2.37 -0.41
CA ASP A 44 8.59 1.75 0.92
C ASP A 44 7.18 1.24 1.27
N LEU A 45 6.13 1.95 0.84
CA LEU A 45 4.74 1.62 1.15
C LEU A 45 3.80 2.05 0.03
N ILE A 46 2.82 1.19 -0.28
CA ILE A 46 1.68 1.52 -1.14
C ILE A 46 0.40 1.33 -0.34
N LEU A 47 -0.41 2.39 -0.23
CA LEU A 47 -1.76 2.32 0.32
C LEU A 47 -2.72 1.88 -0.80
N GLY A 48 -3.29 0.68 -0.64
CA GLY A 48 -4.21 0.13 -1.62
C GLY A 48 -5.62 0.74 -1.53
N TYR A 49 -6.42 0.49 -2.56
CA TYR A 49 -7.81 0.96 -2.66
C TYR A 49 -8.66 0.70 -1.41
N ALA A 50 -8.56 -0.48 -0.79
CA ALA A 50 -9.35 -0.81 0.40
C ALA A 50 -9.08 0.15 1.58
N TRP A 51 -7.83 0.60 1.73
CA TRP A 51 -7.48 1.59 2.75
C TRP A 51 -8.03 2.96 2.37
N LEU A 52 -7.80 3.40 1.13
CA LEU A 52 -8.29 4.69 0.62
C LEU A 52 -9.81 4.81 0.69
N PHE A 53 -10.55 3.76 0.31
CA PHE A 53 -12.01 3.75 0.35
C PHE A 53 -12.55 3.82 1.79
N LYS A 54 -11.92 3.11 2.73
CA LYS A 54 -12.32 3.11 4.13
C LYS A 54 -12.11 4.47 4.80
N HIS A 55 -10.98 5.12 4.51
CA HIS A 55 -10.58 6.35 5.18
C HIS A 55 -10.98 7.62 4.42
N ASN A 56 -11.28 7.50 3.11
CA ASN A 56 -11.69 8.57 2.20
C ASN A 56 -10.92 9.89 2.42
N PRO A 57 -9.57 9.86 2.37
CA PRO A 57 -8.78 11.06 2.60
C PRO A 57 -8.98 12.07 1.46
N GLU A 58 -8.86 13.35 1.79
CA GLU A 58 -8.70 14.39 0.78
C GLU A 58 -7.30 14.27 0.18
N ILE A 59 -7.20 14.18 -1.15
CA ILE A 59 -5.93 14.08 -1.87
C ILE A 59 -5.83 15.28 -2.80
N ASP A 60 -4.89 16.19 -2.49
CA ASP A 60 -4.54 17.29 -3.37
C ASP A 60 -3.43 16.86 -4.34
N TRP A 61 -3.84 16.53 -5.56
CA TRP A 61 -2.93 16.11 -6.63
C TRP A 61 -2.09 17.25 -7.23
N GLN A 62 -2.37 18.52 -6.89
CA GLN A 62 -1.62 19.66 -7.43
C GLN A 62 -0.33 19.91 -6.66
N ILE A 63 -0.38 19.79 -5.33
CA ILE A 63 0.74 20.12 -4.46
C ILE A 63 1.48 18.90 -3.91
N GLY A 64 0.86 17.72 -3.95
CA GLY A 64 1.49 16.46 -3.53
C GLY A 64 1.55 16.29 -2.03
#